data_AF-A0AAW0IK60-F1
#
_entry.id   AF-A0AAW0IK60-F1
#
_cell.length_a   1.000
_cell.length_b   1.000
_cell.length_c   1.000
_cell.angle_alpha   90.00
_cell.angle_beta   90.00
_cell.angle_gamma   90.00
#
_symmetry.space_group_name_H-M   'P 1'
#
loop_
_entity.id
_entity.type
_entity.pdbx_description
1 polymer ?
#
loop_
_entity_poly.entity_id
_entity_poly.type
_entity_poly.pdbx_seq_one_letter_code
_entity_poly.pdbx_strand_id
1 'polypeptide(L)'
;MNMIGTLCVYAAICKHEGIPLKCHRSKEAWDNNYVALDVDLIAEQQIWVVVDPNARNEVFNCNNGDVFKWRHLWKVLADKFGIENYGFEGEKVSMVELMKDKGLVWDENIKEYGFLEFRNSEKSLIAWIDKMKAYKVVP
;
A
#
# COMPACT_ATOMS: atom_id res chain seq x y z
N MET A 1 0.78 1.38 -8.10
CA MET A 1 -0.32 0.91 -7.22
C MET A 1 0.24 0.68 -5.84
N ASN A 2 -0.33 1.26 -4.79
CA ASN A 2 0.16 1.09 -3.41
C ASN A 2 -0.42 -0.19 -2.79
N MET A 3 0.34 -1.29 -2.89
CA MET A 3 -0.08 -2.59 -2.39
C MET A 3 -0.23 -2.65 -0.86
N ILE A 4 0.62 -1.94 -0.12
CA ILE A 4 0.55 -1.92 1.35
C ILE A 4 -0.72 -1.20 1.81
N GLY A 5 -1.07 -0.07 1.18
CA GLY A 5 -2.32 0.64 1.44
C GLY A 5 -3.55 -0.25 1.23
N THR A 6 -3.59 -1.02 0.13
CA THR A 6 -4.67 -1.99 -0.12
C THR A 6 -4.79 -3.04 1.00
N LEU A 7 -3.67 -3.57 1.49
CA LEU A 7 -3.67 -4.55 2.58
C LEU A 7 -4.13 -3.95 3.91
N CYS A 8 -3.79 -2.70 4.19
CA CYS A 8 -4.29 -1.98 5.36
C CYS A 8 -5.80 -1.80 5.33
N VAL A 9 -6.38 -1.43 4.17
CA VAL A 9 -7.84 -1.32 3.99
C VAL A 9 -8.51 -2.68 4.21
N TYR A 10 -7.95 -3.75 3.64
CA TYR A 10 -8.46 -5.10 3.86
C TYR A 10 -8.42 -5.50 5.35
N ALA A 11 -7.29 -5.25 6.03
CA ALA A 11 -7.17 -5.55 7.45
C ALA A 11 -8.13 -4.73 8.33
N ALA A 12 -8.33 -3.45 8.01
CA ALA A 12 -9.29 -2.60 8.70
C ALA A 12 -10.72 -3.17 8.59
N ILE A 13 -11.12 -3.62 7.39
CA ILE A 13 -12.43 -4.24 7.17
C ILE A 13 -12.53 -5.57 7.92
N CYS A 14 -11.50 -6.42 7.87
CA CYS A 14 -11.48 -7.66 8.65
C CYS A 14 -11.66 -7.41 10.14
N LYS A 15 -10.97 -6.38 10.67
CA LYS A 15 -11.07 -5.99 12.08
C LYS A 15 -12.46 -5.50 12.44
N HIS A 16 -13.04 -4.63 11.60
CA HIS A 16 -14.37 -4.06 11.80
C HIS A 16 -15.46 -5.15 11.80
N GLU A 17 -15.39 -6.09 10.86
CA GLU A 17 -16.36 -7.19 10.74
C GLU A 17 -16.08 -8.38 11.68
N GLY A 18 -14.97 -8.36 12.42
CA GLY A 18 -14.56 -9.46 13.30
C GLY A 18 -14.20 -10.75 12.58
N ILE A 19 -13.81 -10.67 11.30
CA ILE A 19 -13.46 -11.83 10.47
C ILE A 19 -11.94 -12.05 10.40
N PRO A 20 -11.48 -13.28 10.09
CA PRO A 20 -10.05 -13.56 10.00
C PRO A 20 -9.32 -12.80 8.89
N LEU A 21 -8.06 -12.44 9.13
CA LEU A 21 -7.17 -11.83 8.14
C LEU A 21 -6.46 -12.92 7.32
N LYS A 22 -7.08 -13.38 6.23
CA LYS A 22 -6.57 -14.49 5.42
C LYS A 22 -5.77 -14.03 4.21
N CYS A 23 -4.66 -14.71 3.95
CA CYS A 23 -3.85 -14.49 2.76
C CYS A 23 -4.33 -15.41 1.65
N HIS A 24 -4.98 -14.83 0.64
CA HIS A 24 -5.51 -15.51 -0.54
C HIS A 24 -4.51 -15.55 -1.72
N ARG A 25 -3.21 -15.49 -1.43
CA ARG A 25 -2.15 -15.62 -2.45
C ARG A 25 -1.78 -17.10 -2.63
N SER A 26 -0.94 -17.40 -3.62
CA SER A 26 -0.44 -18.77 -3.78
C SER A 26 0.52 -19.14 -2.64
N LYS A 27 0.73 -20.44 -2.41
CA LYS A 27 1.64 -20.93 -1.39
C LYS A 27 3.09 -20.49 -1.65
N GLU A 28 3.49 -20.46 -2.92
CA GLU A 28 4.79 -19.93 -3.33
C GLU A 28 4.93 -18.47 -2.92
N ALA A 29 3.89 -17.66 -3.14
CA ALA A 29 3.94 -16.25 -2.76
C ALA A 29 3.99 -16.06 -1.24
N TRP A 30 3.37 -16.95 -0.47
CA TRP A 30 3.45 -16.90 0.99
C TRP A 30 4.86 -17.16 1.53
N ASP A 31 5.59 -18.09 0.91
CA ASP A 31 6.86 -18.61 1.42
C ASP A 31 8.13 -18.11 0.70
N ASN A 32 8.00 -17.53 -0.49
CA ASN A 32 9.14 -16.99 -1.24
C ASN A 32 9.64 -15.66 -0.67
N ASN A 33 10.91 -15.37 -0.98
CA ASN A 33 11.52 -14.09 -0.70
C ASN A 33 11.07 -13.04 -1.73
N TYR A 34 10.82 -11.84 -1.24
CA TYR A 34 10.44 -10.67 -2.02
C TYR A 34 11.35 -9.51 -1.64
N VAL A 35 11.55 -8.61 -2.60
CA VAL A 35 12.12 -7.29 -2.35
C VAL A 35 10.99 -6.27 -2.41
N ALA A 36 11.12 -5.20 -1.64
CA ALA A 36 10.25 -4.05 -1.70
C ALA A 36 11.10 -2.79 -1.81
N LEU A 37 10.41 -1.68 -2.00
CA LEU A 37 11.02 -0.38 -2.09
C LEU A 37 10.11 0.63 -1.38
N ASP A 38 10.70 1.40 -0.49
CA ASP A 38 10.09 2.56 0.15
C ASP A 38 10.01 3.73 -0.84
N VAL A 39 8.91 4.48 -0.80
CA VAL A 39 8.69 5.59 -1.73
C VAL A 39 9.60 6.78 -1.44
N ASP A 40 9.98 6.98 -0.18
CA ASP A 40 10.90 8.04 0.20
C ASP A 40 12.31 7.69 -0.29
N LEU A 41 12.71 6.40 -0.23
CA LEU A 41 13.98 5.94 -0.81
C LEU A 41 14.03 6.11 -2.33
N ILE A 42 12.89 5.93 -3.04
CA ILE A 42 12.81 6.28 -4.48
C ILE A 42 13.08 7.76 -4.68
N ALA A 43 12.44 8.63 -3.88
CA ALA A 43 12.60 10.07 -4.01
C ALA A 43 14.05 10.48 -3.75
N GLU A 44 14.69 9.91 -2.72
CA GLU A 44 16.10 10.11 -2.41
C GLU A 44 17.01 9.63 -3.55
N GLN A 45 16.77 8.44 -4.11
CA GLN A 45 17.57 7.94 -5.23
C GLN A 45 17.39 8.81 -6.49
N GLN A 46 16.18 9.31 -6.75
CA GLN A 46 15.93 10.23 -7.86
C GLN A 46 16.64 11.56 -7.68
N ILE A 47 16.67 12.11 -6.45
CA ILE A 47 17.44 13.31 -6.14
C ILE A 47 18.94 13.05 -6.37
N TRP A 48 19.47 11.93 -5.86
CA TRP A 48 20.86 11.54 -6.04
C TRP A 48 21.26 11.46 -7.52
N VAL A 49 20.45 10.82 -8.36
CA VAL A 49 20.71 10.70 -9.81
C VAL A 49 20.80 12.05 -10.51
N VAL A 50 20.06 13.06 -10.04
CA VAL A 50 20.09 14.40 -10.64
C VAL A 50 21.32 15.21 -10.20
N VAL A 51 21.79 15.02 -8.97
CA VAL A 51 22.83 15.88 -8.38
C VAL A 51 24.24 15.30 -8.49
N ASP A 52 24.39 13.98 -8.57
CA ASP A 52 25.70 13.32 -8.60
C ASP A 52 26.21 13.14 -10.04
N PRO A 53 27.36 13.71 -10.42
CA PRO A 53 27.94 13.51 -11.75
C PRO A 53 28.21 12.05 -12.10
N ASN A 54 28.47 11.18 -11.12
CA ASN A 54 28.75 9.76 -11.35
C ASN A 54 27.49 8.96 -11.72
N ALA A 55 26.30 9.51 -11.48
CA ALA A 55 25.02 8.85 -11.78
C ALA A 55 24.48 9.18 -13.19
N ARG A 56 25.17 10.03 -13.95
CA ARG A 56 24.70 10.53 -15.25
C ARG A 56 24.72 9.45 -16.32
N ASN A 57 23.62 9.36 -17.08
CA ASN A 57 23.44 8.42 -18.19
C ASN A 57 23.52 6.93 -17.78
N GLU A 58 23.28 6.64 -16.51
CA GLU A 58 23.31 5.29 -15.96
C GLU A 58 21.90 4.77 -15.67
N VAL A 59 21.76 3.45 -15.62
CA VAL A 59 20.53 2.76 -15.22
C VAL A 59 20.77 2.07 -13.89
N PHE A 60 20.06 2.51 -12.84
CA PHE A 60 20.17 1.95 -11.51
C PHE A 60 18.90 1.20 -11.09
N ASN A 61 19.08 0.03 -10.48
CA ASN A 61 18.03 -0.59 -9.69
C ASN A 61 17.85 0.14 -8.35
N CYS A 62 16.68 0.02 -7.75
CA CYS A 62 16.37 0.57 -6.43
C CYS A 62 15.55 -0.47 -5.65
N ASN A 63 15.95 -0.75 -4.42
CA ASN A 63 15.20 -1.56 -3.44
C ASN A 63 15.69 -1.23 -2.03
N ASN A 64 14.99 -1.71 -1.00
CA ASN A 64 15.31 -1.44 0.41
C ASN A 64 16.63 -2.05 0.91
N GLY A 65 17.31 -2.87 0.11
CA GLY A 65 18.54 -3.57 0.50
C GLY A 65 18.31 -4.86 1.30
N ASP A 66 17.06 -5.28 1.47
CA ASP A 66 16.68 -6.48 2.22
C ASP A 66 15.71 -7.39 1.43
N VAL A 67 15.35 -8.52 2.05
CA VAL A 67 14.32 -9.43 1.56
C VAL A 67 13.32 -9.73 2.66
N PHE A 68 12.06 -9.91 2.28
CA PHE A 68 10.99 -10.29 3.21
C PHE A 68 10.19 -11.48 2.68
N LYS A 69 9.38 -12.08 3.56
CA LYS A 69 8.37 -13.09 3.19
C LYS A 69 7.00 -12.60 3.60
N TRP A 70 5.99 -12.86 2.76
CA TRP A 70 4.62 -12.43 3.05
C TRP A 70 4.09 -12.98 4.37
N ARG A 71 4.48 -14.21 4.75
CA ARG A 71 4.12 -14.77 6.06
C ARG A 71 4.55 -13.92 7.25
N HIS A 72 5.71 -13.26 7.17
CA HIS A 72 6.21 -12.41 8.25
C HIS A 72 5.47 -11.07 8.25
N LEU A 73 5.27 -10.46 7.07
CA LEU A 73 4.50 -9.22 6.96
C LEU A 73 3.03 -9.39 7.36
N TRP A 74 2.43 -10.55 7.11
CA TRP A 74 1.06 -10.82 7.52
C TRP A 74 0.91 -10.83 9.04
N LYS A 75 1.90 -11.36 9.74
CA LYS A 75 1.97 -11.26 11.21
C LYS A 75 2.07 -9.80 11.66
N VAL A 76 2.95 -9.01 11.05
CA VAL A 76 3.08 -7.58 11.36
C VAL A 76 1.75 -6.85 11.15
N LEU A 77 1.07 -7.12 10.04
CA LEU A 77 -0.24 -6.55 9.72
C LEU A 77 -1.29 -6.93 10.78
N ALA A 78 -1.39 -8.22 11.11
CA ALA A 78 -2.32 -8.72 12.12
C ALA A 78 -2.05 -8.09 13.50
N ASP A 79 -0.79 -8.02 13.93
CA ASP A 79 -0.40 -7.43 15.21
C ASP A 79 -0.76 -5.93 15.26
N LYS A 80 -0.54 -5.18 14.17
CA LYS A 80 -0.84 -3.73 14.10
C LYS A 80 -2.34 -3.43 14.12
N PHE A 81 -3.17 -4.30 13.56
CA PHE A 81 -4.63 -4.18 13.57
C PHE A 81 -5.30 -4.91 14.74
N GLY A 82 -4.53 -5.61 15.58
CA GLY A 82 -5.04 -6.39 16.71
C GLY A 82 -6.00 -7.50 16.28
N ILE A 83 -5.63 -8.25 15.22
CA ILE A 83 -6.39 -9.38 14.70
C ILE A 83 -5.68 -10.68 15.10
N GLU A 84 -6.33 -11.52 15.90
CA GLU A 84 -5.73 -12.77 16.39
C GLU A 84 -5.76 -13.90 15.35
N ASN A 85 -6.86 -14.01 14.61
CA ASN A 85 -7.02 -15.05 13.60
C ASN A 85 -6.53 -14.54 12.24
N TYR A 86 -5.30 -14.91 11.88
CA TYR A 86 -4.70 -14.57 10.59
C TYR A 86 -3.91 -15.76 10.03
N GLY A 87 -3.59 -15.72 8.74
CA GLY A 87 -2.69 -16.70 8.15
C GLY A 87 -2.99 -16.99 6.69
N PHE A 88 -2.34 -18.05 6.19
CA PHE A 88 -2.50 -18.51 4.82
C PHE A 88 -3.83 -19.25 4.62
N GLU A 89 -4.50 -18.97 3.51
CA GLU A 89 -5.64 -19.74 3.01
C GLU A 89 -5.26 -20.34 1.66
N GLY A 90 -5.39 -21.66 1.53
CA GLY A 90 -4.90 -22.41 0.36
C GLY A 90 -5.64 -22.10 -0.95
N GLU A 91 -6.74 -21.37 -0.88
CA GLU A 91 -7.54 -20.99 -2.02
C GLU A 91 -7.18 -19.59 -2.51
N LYS A 92 -6.76 -19.53 -3.77
CA LYS A 92 -6.51 -18.24 -4.44
C LYS A 92 -7.83 -17.58 -4.77
N VAL A 93 -8.18 -16.55 -4.01
CA VAL A 93 -9.37 -15.73 -4.23
C VAL A 93 -8.97 -14.35 -4.73
N SER A 94 -9.75 -13.79 -5.66
CA SER A 94 -9.54 -12.43 -6.13
C SER A 94 -9.87 -11.42 -5.04
N MET A 95 -8.92 -10.53 -4.73
CA MET A 95 -9.16 -9.42 -3.78
C MET A 95 -10.28 -8.50 -4.28
N VAL A 96 -10.45 -8.36 -5.60
CA VAL A 96 -11.55 -7.58 -6.17
C VAL A 96 -12.89 -8.21 -5.82
N GLU A 97 -13.01 -9.53 -5.91
CA GLU A 97 -14.25 -10.24 -5.57
C GLU A 97 -14.55 -10.21 -4.06
N LEU A 98 -13.52 -10.34 -3.21
CA LEU A 98 -13.68 -10.26 -1.76
C LEU A 98 -14.18 -8.89 -1.29
N MET A 99 -13.80 -7.83 -2.00
CA MET A 99 -14.00 -6.45 -1.56
C MET A 99 -15.11 -5.72 -2.31
N LYS A 100 -15.72 -6.32 -3.33
CA LYS A 100 -16.66 -5.64 -4.25
C LYS A 100 -17.87 -5.01 -3.54
N ASP A 101 -18.37 -5.65 -2.48
CA ASP A 101 -19.56 -5.21 -1.76
C ASP A 101 -19.22 -4.48 -0.44
N LYS A 102 -17.93 -4.19 -0.19
CA LYS A 102 -17.46 -3.61 1.08
C LYS A 102 -17.42 -2.07 1.08
N GLY A 103 -18.01 -1.43 0.06
CA GLY A 103 -18.04 0.04 -0.05
C GLY A 103 -18.70 0.71 1.15
N LEU A 104 -19.88 0.23 1.55
CA LEU A 104 -20.62 0.79 2.69
C LEU A 104 -19.88 0.58 4.02
N VAL A 105 -19.28 -0.59 4.22
CA VAL A 105 -18.46 -0.90 5.41
C VAL A 105 -17.24 0.03 5.47
N TRP A 106 -16.65 0.36 4.33
CA TRP A 106 -15.56 1.32 4.28
C TRP A 106 -16.03 2.75 4.62
N ASP A 107 -17.19 3.17 4.14
CA ASP A 107 -17.77 4.48 4.47
C ASP A 107 -18.09 4.61 5.97
N GLU A 108 -18.54 3.54 6.61
CA GLU A 108 -18.73 3.47 8.06
C GLU A 108 -17.41 3.63 8.81
N ASN A 109 -16.37 2.90 8.39
CA ASN A 109 -15.01 3.07 8.94
C ASN A 109 -14.47 4.49 8.77
N ILE A 110 -14.69 5.14 7.61
CA ILE A 110 -14.26 6.54 7.40
C ILE A 110 -14.90 7.45 8.45
N LYS A 111 -16.21 7.29 8.69
CA LYS A 111 -16.96 8.13 9.65
C LYS A 111 -16.52 7.87 11.09
N GLU A 112 -16.32 6.62 11.46
CA GLU A 112 -15.95 6.22 12.83
C GLU A 112 -14.53 6.67 13.18
N TYR A 113 -13.57 6.46 12.28
CA TYR A 113 -12.14 6.71 12.54
C TYR A 113 -11.63 8.06 12.01
N GLY A 114 -12.46 8.83 11.29
CA GLY A 114 -12.11 10.15 10.76
C GLY A 114 -11.10 10.10 9.62
N PHE A 115 -11.13 9.06 8.78
CA PHE A 115 -10.23 8.97 7.63
C PHE A 115 -10.52 10.03 6.57
N LEU A 116 -9.52 10.33 5.74
CA LEU A 116 -9.71 11.19 4.57
C LEU A 116 -10.75 10.56 3.65
N GLU A 117 -11.81 11.33 3.36
CA GLU A 117 -12.87 10.91 2.44
C GLU A 117 -12.32 10.54 1.05
N PHE A 118 -13.13 9.80 0.30
CA PHE A 118 -12.84 9.41 -1.07
C PHE A 118 -12.40 10.61 -1.94
N ARG A 119 -11.18 10.53 -2.48
CA ARG A 119 -10.68 11.42 -3.53
C ARG A 119 -10.74 10.71 -4.87
N ASN A 120 -11.47 11.28 -5.82
CA ASN A 120 -11.42 10.86 -7.22
C ASN A 120 -10.23 11.53 -7.94
N SER A 121 -9.96 11.08 -9.17
CA SER A 121 -8.88 11.62 -10.00
C SER A 121 -9.02 13.11 -10.26
N GLU A 122 -10.25 13.61 -10.40
CA GLU A 122 -10.54 15.02 -10.64
C GLU A 122 -10.16 15.89 -9.43
N LYS A 123 -10.68 15.59 -8.23
CA LYS A 123 -10.31 16.27 -6.99
C LYS A 123 -8.81 16.20 -6.72
N SER A 124 -8.19 15.07 -7.04
CA SER A 124 -6.74 14.87 -6.87
C SER A 124 -5.94 15.75 -7.83
N LEU A 125 -6.35 15.83 -9.10
CA LEU A 125 -5.72 16.67 -10.11
C LEU A 125 -5.86 18.15 -9.76
N ILE A 126 -7.06 18.60 -9.37
CA ILE A 126 -7.32 19.97 -8.94
C ILE A 126 -6.40 20.34 -7.76
N ALA A 127 -6.34 19.50 -6.72
CA ALA A 127 -5.48 19.76 -5.56
C ALA A 127 -3.99 19.88 -5.94
N TRP A 128 -3.52 19.11 -6.93
CA TRP A 128 -2.16 19.23 -7.44
C TRP A 128 -1.93 20.50 -8.25
N ILE A 129 -2.87 20.90 -9.10
CA ILE A 129 -2.80 22.17 -9.83
C ILE A 129 -2.71 23.34 -8.85
N ASP A 130 -3.57 23.37 -7.84
CA ASP A 130 -3.58 24.41 -6.81
C ASP A 130 -2.25 24.48 -6.05
N LYS A 131 -1.69 23.31 -5.71
CA LYS A 131 -0.38 23.22 -5.07
C LYS A 131 0.73 23.77 -5.97
N MET A 132 0.75 23.41 -7.25
CA MET A 132 1.77 23.89 -8.21
C MET A 132 1.68 25.39 -8.43
N LYS A 133 0.46 25.96 -8.47
CA LYS A 133 0.23 27.42 -8.50
C LYS A 133 0.71 28.10 -7.23
N ALA A 134 0.43 27.53 -6.06
CA ALA A 134 0.88 28.07 -4.78
C ALA A 134 2.42 28.16 -4.69
N TYR A 135 3.12 27.16 -5.25
CA TYR A 135 4.59 27.18 -5.35
C TYR A 135 5.12 27.96 -6.56
N LYS A 136 4.26 28.62 -7.35
CA LYS A 136 4.61 29.37 -8.57
C LYS A 136 5.41 28.56 -9.58
N VAL A 137 5.17 27.25 -9.64
CA VAL A 137 5.81 26.34 -10.60
C VAL A 137 5.12 26.43 -11.96
N VAL A 138 3.80 26.70 -11.97
CA VAL A 138 2.97 26.88 -13.17
C VAL A 138 2.18 28.19 -13.06
N PRO A 139 1.73 28.78 -14.19
CA PRO A 139 0.87 29.97 -14.18
C PRO A 139 -0.44 29.78 -13.41
#